data_AF-A0A9E3GZF3-F1
#
_entry.id   AF-A0A9E3GZF3-F1
#
_cell.length_a   1.000
_cell.length_b   1.000
_cell.length_c   1.000
_cell.angle_alpha   90.00
_cell.angle_beta   90.00
_cell.angle_gamma   90.00
#
_symmetry.space_group_name_H-M   'P 1'
#
loop_
_entity.id
_entity.type
_entity.pdbx_description
1 polymer ?
#
loop_
_entity_poly.entity_id
_entity_poly.type
_entity_poly.pdbx_seq_one_letter_code
_entity_poly.pdbx_strand_id
1 'polypeptide(L)'
;MPADLPSTAEVHARARLDQLWARGTAFLGCRFAIMGGAMSWVSERHLVSAISNAGGFGIIACGAMNPAQLEAEIAATQALTDRPFGVNLITMHPALDDLVQVCLAAKVGHVVLAGGIPPGAAVRAVKDGGAKLIAFAPALVLAKRLMRSGADAIVIEGSEAGGHIGPVSLNVLAQEILPSLRDVPVFVAGGLGRGEAILAYLEMGAAGAQLGTRFAAATESIAHPRFKQAFLRANARDALPSVQLDPRFPVIPVRGLINAGTERFLSLQADVVRRFQAGEVAKDAAQLEIEHFWAGALRRAVIDGDIETGSVMAGQSVGMVDAIQPVATILAELVGQMVAALAARG
;
A
#
# COMPACT_ATOMS: atom_id res chain seq x y z
N MET A 1 -27.31 -20.10 22.33
CA MET A 1 -26.10 -20.55 23.04
C MET A 1 -25.42 -19.32 23.60
N PRO A 2 -25.00 -19.30 24.88
CA PRO A 2 -24.12 -18.23 25.35
C PRO A 2 -22.84 -18.30 24.53
N ALA A 3 -22.31 -17.16 24.08
CA ALA A 3 -20.97 -17.11 23.51
C ALA A 3 -19.99 -17.59 24.59
N ASP A 4 -19.22 -18.64 24.32
CA ASP A 4 -18.22 -19.13 25.25
C ASP A 4 -17.27 -17.99 25.65
N LEU A 5 -17.07 -17.82 26.95
CA LEU A 5 -16.14 -16.82 27.47
C LEU A 5 -14.73 -17.15 26.97
N PRO A 6 -13.93 -16.14 26.57
CA PRO A 6 -12.58 -16.37 26.09
C PRO A 6 -11.73 -17.07 27.15
N SER A 7 -10.93 -18.05 26.72
CA SER A 7 -10.03 -18.79 27.60
C SER A 7 -8.97 -17.86 28.22
N THR A 8 -8.41 -18.23 29.37
CA THR A 8 -7.31 -17.48 30.01
C THR A 8 -6.12 -17.28 29.06
N ALA A 9 -5.83 -18.27 28.21
CA ALA A 9 -4.78 -18.19 27.20
C ALA A 9 -5.09 -17.13 26.13
N GLU A 10 -6.33 -17.05 25.64
CA GLU A 10 -6.75 -16.03 24.66
C GLU A 10 -6.73 -14.61 25.26
N VAL A 11 -7.09 -14.46 26.53
CA VAL A 11 -7.01 -13.17 27.24
C VAL A 11 -5.55 -12.70 27.33
N HIS A 12 -4.62 -13.58 27.72
CA HIS A 12 -3.20 -13.26 27.76
C HIS A 12 -2.62 -12.98 26.37
N ALA A 13 -2.97 -13.79 25.38
CA ALA A 13 -2.56 -13.60 23.98
C ALA A 13 -3.04 -12.25 23.44
N ARG A 14 -4.27 -11.84 23.74
CA ARG A 14 -4.80 -10.53 23.36
C ARG A 14 -4.04 -9.39 24.02
N ALA A 15 -3.80 -9.47 25.33
CA ALA A 15 -3.01 -8.48 26.05
C ALA A 15 -1.58 -8.37 25.49
N ARG A 16 -0.98 -9.51 25.12
CA ARG A 16 0.35 -9.55 24.50
C ARG A 16 0.35 -8.91 23.12
N LEU A 17 -0.64 -9.20 22.28
CA LEU A 17 -0.80 -8.55 20.98
C LEU A 17 -0.96 -7.03 21.15
N ASP A 18 -1.79 -6.59 22.10
CA ASP A 18 -2.01 -5.19 22.42
C ASP A 18 -0.72 -4.46 22.83
N GLN A 19 0.19 -5.15 23.53
CA GLN A 19 1.52 -4.62 23.83
C GLN A 19 2.42 -4.52 22.59
N LEU A 20 2.43 -5.56 21.74
CA LEU A 20 3.34 -5.63 20.59
C LEU A 20 3.12 -4.49 19.59
N TRP A 21 1.86 -4.11 19.33
CA TRP A 21 1.54 -3.04 18.38
C TRP A 21 1.12 -1.71 19.04
N ALA A 22 1.32 -1.55 20.35
CA ALA A 22 0.90 -0.36 21.11
C ALA A 22 1.41 0.95 20.52
N ARG A 23 2.65 0.95 20.00
CA ARG A 23 3.24 2.12 19.34
C ARG A 23 2.51 2.49 18.05
N GLY A 24 2.09 1.48 17.27
CA GLY A 24 1.37 1.68 16.02
C GLY A 24 -0.05 2.17 16.28
N THR A 25 -0.79 1.55 17.20
CA THR A 25 -2.15 1.99 17.56
C THR A 25 -2.15 3.39 18.16
N ALA A 26 -1.19 3.73 19.03
CA ALA A 26 -1.04 5.08 19.56
C ALA A 26 -0.69 6.11 18.48
N PHE A 27 0.16 5.74 17.51
CA PHE A 27 0.52 6.63 16.41
C PHE A 27 -0.65 6.91 15.47
N LEU A 28 -1.40 5.86 15.08
CA LEU A 28 -2.50 5.92 14.12
C LEU A 28 -3.81 6.42 14.75
N GLY A 29 -4.03 6.17 16.04
CA GLY A 29 -5.29 6.49 16.73
C GLY A 29 -6.41 5.47 16.46
N CYS A 30 -6.06 4.25 16.05
CA CYS A 30 -7.03 3.19 15.72
C CYS A 30 -6.83 1.95 16.60
N ARG A 31 -7.78 1.01 16.54
CA ARG A 31 -7.80 -0.18 17.41
C ARG A 31 -6.74 -1.22 17.02
N PHE A 32 -6.52 -1.38 15.73
CA PHE A 32 -5.60 -2.34 15.15
C PHE A 32 -4.54 -1.59 14.36
N ALA A 33 -3.25 -1.86 14.59
CA ALA A 33 -2.16 -1.26 13.83
C ALA A 33 -2.04 -1.87 12.42
N ILE A 34 -3.15 -1.88 11.68
CA ILE A 34 -3.29 -2.40 10.32
C ILE A 34 -3.76 -1.24 9.43
N MET A 35 -2.88 -0.80 8.55
CA MET A 35 -3.12 0.25 7.57
C MET A 35 -3.68 -0.33 6.27
N GLY A 36 -4.63 0.39 5.67
CA GLY A 36 -5.01 0.20 4.28
C GLY A 36 -3.95 0.82 3.37
N GLY A 37 -3.43 0.06 2.41
CA GLY A 37 -2.51 0.59 1.40
C GLY A 37 -3.19 1.68 0.56
N ALA A 38 -2.43 2.69 0.19
CA ALA A 38 -2.88 3.72 -0.75
C ALA A 38 -2.82 3.20 -2.19
N MET A 39 -3.95 2.71 -2.70
CA MET A 39 -4.06 2.09 -4.01
C MET A 39 -4.84 3.02 -4.94
N SER A 40 -4.16 3.59 -5.93
CA SER A 40 -4.82 4.49 -6.91
C SER A 40 -6.02 3.80 -7.56
N TRP A 41 -7.14 4.51 -7.69
CA TRP A 41 -8.44 4.01 -8.19
C TRP A 41 -9.18 3.02 -7.27
N VAL A 42 -8.59 2.59 -6.16
CA VAL A 42 -9.17 1.61 -5.24
C VAL A 42 -9.43 2.21 -3.86
N SER A 43 -8.45 2.93 -3.30
CA SER A 43 -8.52 3.50 -1.95
C SER A 43 -9.19 4.88 -1.98
N GLU A 44 -10.51 4.85 -2.11
CA GLU A 44 -11.42 5.99 -2.01
C GLU A 44 -12.30 5.90 -0.75
N ARG A 45 -13.21 6.86 -0.55
CA ARG A 45 -14.04 7.03 0.65
C ARG A 45 -14.73 5.76 1.14
N HIS A 46 -15.26 4.88 0.28
CA HIS A 46 -15.99 3.69 0.73
C HIS A 46 -15.02 2.70 1.38
N LEU A 47 -13.93 2.36 0.69
CA LEU A 47 -12.94 1.43 1.25
C LEU A 47 -12.22 2.03 2.47
N VAL A 48 -11.85 3.31 2.40
CA VAL A 48 -11.11 4.01 3.47
C VAL A 48 -11.95 4.15 4.74
N SER A 49 -13.22 4.57 4.62
CA SER A 49 -14.11 4.66 5.77
C SER A 49 -14.42 3.28 6.35
N ALA A 50 -14.57 2.24 5.51
CA ALA A 50 -14.79 0.87 5.97
C ALA A 50 -13.61 0.32 6.79
N ILE A 51 -12.37 0.54 6.35
CA ILE A 51 -11.16 0.17 7.12
C ILE A 51 -11.11 0.90 8.46
N SER A 52 -11.38 2.21 8.46
CA SER A 52 -11.32 3.03 9.66
C SER A 52 -12.43 2.66 10.66
N ASN A 53 -13.67 2.47 10.18
CA ASN A 53 -14.82 2.04 10.99
C ASN A 53 -14.64 0.63 11.58
N ALA A 54 -13.96 -0.26 10.87
CA ALA A 54 -13.66 -1.61 11.36
C ALA A 54 -12.49 -1.65 12.37
N GLY A 55 -11.85 -0.51 12.65
CA GLY A 55 -10.78 -0.36 13.65
C GLY A 55 -9.36 -0.43 13.10
N GLY A 56 -9.19 -0.56 11.78
CA GLY A 56 -7.91 -0.32 11.10
C GLY A 56 -7.67 1.16 10.83
N PHE A 57 -6.70 1.47 9.97
CA PHE A 57 -6.40 2.84 9.53
C PHE A 57 -6.50 2.96 8.02
N GLY A 58 -7.56 3.58 7.51
CA GLY A 58 -7.75 3.79 6.08
C GLY A 58 -6.84 4.90 5.54
N ILE A 59 -6.44 4.80 4.26
CA ILE A 59 -5.60 5.81 3.59
C ILE A 59 -6.13 6.08 2.19
N ILE A 60 -6.56 7.33 1.94
CA ILE A 60 -6.99 7.78 0.60
C ILE A 60 -5.78 7.81 -0.33
N ALA A 61 -5.94 7.33 -1.57
CA ALA A 61 -4.91 7.43 -2.60
C ALA A 61 -5.18 8.63 -3.53
N CYS A 62 -4.37 9.69 -3.41
CA CYS A 62 -4.51 10.91 -4.21
C CYS A 62 -3.78 10.87 -5.56
N GLY A 63 -3.14 9.75 -5.94
CA GLY A 63 -2.20 9.71 -7.08
C GLY A 63 -2.75 10.20 -8.43
N ALA A 64 -4.08 10.16 -8.63
CA ALA A 64 -4.75 10.61 -9.85
C ALA A 64 -5.75 11.77 -9.64
N MET A 65 -5.70 12.43 -8.47
CA MET A 65 -6.64 13.49 -8.09
C MET A 65 -5.98 14.87 -8.16
N ASN A 66 -6.71 15.86 -8.67
CA ASN A 66 -6.38 17.26 -8.48
C ASN A 66 -6.86 17.76 -7.09
N PRO A 67 -6.50 18.98 -6.65
CA PRO A 67 -6.90 19.52 -5.35
C PRO A 67 -8.40 19.50 -5.05
N ALA A 68 -9.25 19.90 -6.01
CA ALA A 68 -10.69 19.91 -5.83
C ALA A 68 -11.29 18.50 -5.69
N GLN A 69 -10.75 17.53 -6.44
CA GLN A 69 -11.13 16.13 -6.30
C GLN A 69 -10.72 15.56 -4.95
N LEU A 70 -9.51 15.87 -4.47
CA LEU A 70 -9.04 15.44 -3.16
C LEU A 70 -9.91 16.05 -2.04
N GLU A 71 -10.23 17.33 -2.11
CA GLU A 71 -11.08 18.02 -1.13
C GLU A 71 -12.45 17.34 -1.01
N ALA A 72 -13.10 17.08 -2.15
CA ALA A 72 -14.38 16.37 -2.19
C ALA A 72 -14.26 14.93 -1.65
N GLU A 73 -13.15 14.25 -1.91
CA GLU A 73 -12.90 12.89 -1.44
C GLU A 73 -12.71 12.83 0.08
N ILE A 74 -11.95 13.77 0.66
CA ILE A 74 -11.74 13.90 2.10
C ILE A 74 -13.08 14.21 2.80
N ALA A 75 -13.82 15.21 2.31
CA ALA A 75 -15.10 15.61 2.89
C ALA A 75 -16.12 14.45 2.88
N ALA A 76 -16.19 13.71 1.78
CA ALA A 76 -17.08 12.55 1.68
C ALA A 76 -16.61 11.37 2.54
N THR A 77 -15.29 11.21 2.77
CA THR A 77 -14.78 10.22 3.73
C THR A 77 -15.15 10.59 5.16
N GLN A 78 -15.00 11.87 5.55
CA GLN A 78 -15.39 12.39 6.86
C GLN A 78 -16.91 12.27 7.11
N ALA A 79 -17.73 12.27 6.07
CA ALA A 79 -19.17 12.01 6.19
C ALA A 79 -19.50 10.53 6.48
N LEU A 80 -18.59 9.60 6.19
CA LEU A 80 -18.77 8.16 6.37
C LEU A 80 -18.08 7.59 7.61
N THR A 81 -17.17 8.34 8.25
CA THR A 81 -16.46 7.89 9.45
C THR A 81 -16.05 9.05 10.35
N ASP A 82 -16.18 8.84 11.66
CA ASP A 82 -15.60 9.67 12.72
C ASP A 82 -14.21 9.19 13.16
N ARG A 83 -13.73 8.08 12.56
CA ARG A 83 -12.45 7.45 12.89
C ARG A 83 -11.31 8.07 12.07
N PRO A 84 -10.08 8.10 12.62
CA PRO A 84 -8.95 8.68 11.93
C PRO A 84 -8.60 7.88 10.66
N PHE A 85 -8.25 8.62 9.61
CA PHE A 85 -7.74 8.12 8.34
C PHE A 85 -6.62 9.05 7.84
N GLY A 86 -5.83 8.57 6.89
CA GLY A 86 -4.76 9.34 6.26
C GLY A 86 -5.01 9.63 4.78
N VAL A 87 -4.14 10.46 4.21
CA VAL A 87 -4.11 10.74 2.76
C VAL A 87 -2.69 10.51 2.24
N ASN A 88 -2.58 9.76 1.15
CA ASN A 88 -1.34 9.54 0.43
C ASN A 88 -1.19 10.49 -0.77
N LEU A 89 -0.08 11.21 -0.80
CA LEU A 89 0.31 12.13 -1.86
C LEU A 89 1.59 11.63 -2.54
N ILE A 90 1.62 11.70 -3.87
CA ILE A 90 2.80 11.34 -4.65
C ILE A 90 3.75 12.53 -4.71
N THR A 91 5.01 12.33 -4.32
CA THR A 91 6.03 13.40 -4.24
C THR A 91 6.31 14.07 -5.58
N MET A 92 6.05 13.39 -6.69
CA MET A 92 6.22 13.88 -8.06
C MET A 92 4.95 14.53 -8.63
N HIS A 93 3.87 14.63 -7.86
CA HIS A 93 2.64 15.25 -8.33
C HIS A 93 2.86 16.75 -8.59
N PRO A 94 2.46 17.30 -9.75
CA PRO A 94 2.75 18.69 -10.11
C PRO A 94 2.09 19.71 -9.16
N ALA A 95 0.97 19.34 -8.54
CA ALA A 95 0.25 20.15 -7.55
C ALA A 95 0.48 19.71 -6.09
N LEU A 96 1.65 19.11 -5.77
CA LEU A 96 1.91 18.56 -4.43
C LEU A 96 1.65 19.57 -3.30
N ASP A 97 2.13 20.81 -3.45
CA ASP A 97 1.99 21.83 -2.41
C ASP A 97 0.51 22.17 -2.14
N ASP A 98 -0.30 22.31 -3.18
CA ASP A 98 -1.74 22.55 -3.07
C ASP A 98 -2.46 21.36 -2.43
N LEU A 99 -2.08 20.12 -2.79
CA LEU A 99 -2.64 18.91 -2.20
C LEU A 99 -2.32 18.80 -0.70
N VAL A 100 -1.11 19.22 -0.28
CA VAL A 100 -0.76 19.32 1.14
C VAL A 100 -1.67 20.34 1.83
N GLN A 101 -1.90 21.52 1.24
CA GLN A 101 -2.80 22.51 1.82
C GLN A 101 -4.24 22.01 1.95
N VAL A 102 -4.75 21.26 0.97
CA VAL A 102 -6.07 20.62 1.05
C VAL A 102 -6.15 19.67 2.25
N CYS A 103 -5.15 18.80 2.45
CA CYS A 103 -5.10 17.91 3.62
C CYS A 103 -5.12 18.68 4.94
N LEU A 104 -4.32 19.75 5.04
CA LEU A 104 -4.20 20.56 6.27
C LEU A 104 -5.49 21.34 6.55
N ALA A 105 -6.09 21.97 5.53
CA ALA A 105 -7.35 22.69 5.66
C ALA A 105 -8.49 21.78 6.12
N ALA A 106 -8.53 20.55 5.61
CA ALA A 106 -9.50 19.52 6.00
C ALA A 106 -9.14 18.81 7.33
N LYS A 107 -8.05 19.21 8.00
CA LYS A 107 -7.58 18.65 9.27
C LYS A 107 -7.30 17.14 9.23
N VAL A 108 -6.75 16.65 8.13
CA VAL A 108 -6.27 15.28 8.02
C VAL A 108 -5.10 15.07 8.98
N GLY A 109 -5.21 14.11 9.89
CA GLY A 109 -4.22 13.88 10.95
C GLY A 109 -2.92 13.23 10.49
N HIS A 110 -2.92 12.54 9.34
CA HIS A 110 -1.75 11.83 8.82
C HIS A 110 -1.64 12.00 7.31
N VAL A 111 -0.46 12.42 6.86
CA VAL A 111 -0.12 12.53 5.44
C VAL A 111 0.99 11.54 5.12
N VAL A 112 0.77 10.75 4.06
CA VAL A 112 1.76 9.81 3.54
C VAL A 112 2.40 10.43 2.31
N LEU A 113 3.72 10.64 2.32
CA LEU A 113 4.46 11.08 1.13
C LEU A 113 5.18 9.87 0.52
N ALA A 114 4.78 9.48 -0.69
CA ALA A 114 5.29 8.30 -1.39
C ALA A 114 5.79 8.65 -2.80
N GLY A 115 6.57 7.74 -3.41
CA GLY A 115 7.12 7.93 -4.75
C GLY A 115 8.53 8.53 -4.79
N GLY A 116 9.23 8.60 -3.65
CA GLY A 116 10.64 9.02 -3.59
C GLY A 116 10.96 9.82 -2.34
N ILE A 117 12.03 10.60 -2.40
CA ILE A 117 12.39 11.51 -1.31
C ILE A 117 11.48 12.74 -1.41
N PRO A 118 10.66 13.04 -0.38
CA PRO A 118 9.77 14.18 -0.43
C PRO A 118 10.56 15.50 -0.43
N PRO A 119 10.09 16.52 -1.16
CA PRO A 119 10.66 17.87 -1.09
C PRO A 119 10.63 18.39 0.34
N GLY A 120 11.71 19.06 0.77
CA GLY A 120 11.80 19.58 2.14
C GLY A 120 10.72 20.61 2.49
N ALA A 121 10.22 21.35 1.49
CA ALA A 121 9.09 22.27 1.66
C ALA A 121 7.80 21.53 2.02
N ALA A 122 7.45 20.46 1.29
CA ALA A 122 6.28 19.63 1.57
C ALA A 122 6.38 18.98 2.96
N VAL A 123 7.56 18.48 3.35
CA VAL A 123 7.76 17.92 4.69
C VAL A 123 7.52 18.97 5.77
N ARG A 124 8.11 20.16 5.65
CA ARG A 124 7.88 21.25 6.62
C ARG A 124 6.40 21.65 6.68
N ALA A 125 5.75 21.83 5.53
CA ALA A 125 4.34 22.21 5.48
C ALA A 125 3.44 21.19 6.21
N VAL A 126 3.62 19.89 5.98
CA VAL A 126 2.86 18.84 6.68
C VAL A 126 3.05 18.93 8.20
N LYS A 127 4.30 19.08 8.65
CA LYS A 127 4.64 19.11 10.08
C LYS A 127 4.17 20.38 10.78
N ASP A 128 4.42 21.53 10.17
CA ASP A 128 4.02 22.85 10.71
C ASP A 128 2.49 22.98 10.76
N GLY A 129 1.80 22.29 9.84
CA GLY A 129 0.34 22.16 9.84
C GLY A 129 -0.22 21.17 10.88
N GLY A 130 0.63 20.47 11.64
CA GLY A 130 0.25 19.58 12.73
C GLY A 130 -0.14 18.15 12.31
N ALA A 131 0.00 17.80 11.03
CA ALA A 131 -0.22 16.43 10.56
C ALA A 131 1.04 15.57 10.79
N LYS A 132 0.83 14.30 11.10
CA LYS A 132 1.91 13.30 11.20
C LYS A 132 2.35 12.86 9.81
N LEU A 133 3.65 12.90 9.55
CA LEU A 133 4.22 12.48 8.28
C LEU A 133 4.62 10.99 8.30
N ILE A 134 4.08 10.22 7.36
CA ILE A 134 4.49 8.84 7.09
C ILE A 134 5.25 8.80 5.76
N ALA A 135 6.43 8.17 5.73
CA ALA A 135 7.24 8.04 4.51
C ALA A 135 7.60 6.59 4.19
N PHE A 136 7.79 6.28 2.91
CA PHE A 136 8.22 4.96 2.45
C PHE A 136 9.73 4.89 2.33
N ALA A 137 10.35 3.86 2.91
CA ALA A 137 11.79 3.64 2.86
C ALA A 137 12.13 2.26 2.28
N PRO A 138 12.78 2.18 1.11
CA PRO A 138 13.18 0.92 0.51
C PRO A 138 14.58 0.44 0.97
N ALA A 139 15.22 1.16 1.91
CA ALA A 139 16.54 0.81 2.46
C ALA A 139 16.79 1.54 3.79
N LEU A 140 17.66 0.98 4.64
CA LEU A 140 18.00 1.55 5.95
C LEU A 140 18.54 2.98 5.87
N VAL A 141 19.43 3.25 4.91
CA VAL A 141 20.03 4.57 4.71
C VAL A 141 18.98 5.64 4.39
N LEU A 142 17.96 5.28 3.60
CA LEU A 142 16.86 6.16 3.24
C LEU A 142 15.90 6.34 4.42
N ALA A 143 15.60 5.28 5.18
CA ALA A 143 14.79 5.38 6.38
C ALA A 143 15.38 6.38 7.38
N LYS A 144 16.69 6.25 7.67
CA LYS A 144 17.42 7.20 8.54
C LYS A 144 17.40 8.63 7.98
N ARG A 145 17.51 8.79 6.66
CA ARG A 145 17.42 10.12 6.02
C ARG A 145 16.04 10.72 6.17
N LEU A 146 14.97 9.97 5.93
CA LEU A 146 13.59 10.42 6.02
C LEU A 146 13.22 10.82 7.46
N MET A 147 13.69 10.07 8.46
CA MET A 147 13.53 10.45 9.88
C MET A 147 14.20 11.79 10.19
N ARG A 148 15.45 12.00 9.75
CA ARG A 148 16.14 13.29 9.92
C ARG A 148 15.44 14.43 9.19
N SER A 149 14.82 14.15 8.04
CA SER A 149 14.01 15.12 7.31
C SER A 149 12.69 15.43 8.01
N GLY A 150 12.24 14.59 8.94
CA GLY A 150 11.09 14.84 9.80
C GLY A 150 9.95 13.84 9.70
N ALA A 151 10.12 12.69 9.05
CA ALA A 151 9.11 11.63 9.07
C ALA A 151 8.83 11.13 10.50
N ASP A 152 7.56 11.05 10.88
CA ASP A 152 7.10 10.61 12.20
C ASP A 152 6.82 9.10 12.25
N ALA A 153 6.70 8.45 11.08
CA ALA A 153 6.67 7.01 10.92
C ALA A 153 7.24 6.58 9.55
N ILE A 154 7.68 5.34 9.46
CA ILE A 154 8.24 4.74 8.24
C ILE A 154 7.41 3.53 7.82
N VAL A 155 7.12 3.40 6.53
CA VAL A 155 6.67 2.15 5.92
C VAL A 155 7.85 1.52 5.20
N ILE A 156 8.17 0.26 5.51
CA ILE A 156 9.10 -0.55 4.72
C ILE A 156 8.28 -1.50 3.86
N GLU A 157 8.48 -1.44 2.55
CA GLU A 157 7.68 -2.20 1.58
C GLU A 157 8.58 -3.17 0.82
N GLY A 158 8.28 -4.45 0.95
CA GLY A 158 8.98 -5.52 0.25
C GLY A 158 8.56 -5.64 -1.21
N SER A 159 9.46 -6.22 -2.02
CA SER A 159 9.27 -6.50 -3.45
C SER A 159 8.06 -7.39 -3.77
N GLU A 160 7.46 -8.03 -2.77
CA GLU A 160 6.25 -8.85 -2.85
C GLU A 160 4.95 -8.01 -2.93
N ALA A 161 5.03 -6.69 -2.68
CA ALA A 161 3.90 -5.77 -2.79
C ALA A 161 3.38 -5.64 -4.23
N GLY A 162 2.15 -5.15 -4.38
CA GLY A 162 1.56 -4.84 -5.68
C GLY A 162 1.84 -3.40 -6.08
N GLY A 163 1.83 -3.11 -7.38
CA GLY A 163 2.15 -1.77 -7.89
C GLY A 163 3.66 -1.54 -7.99
N HIS A 164 4.11 -0.30 -7.83
CA HIS A 164 5.53 0.04 -7.93
C HIS A 164 6.31 -0.57 -6.77
N ILE A 165 7.40 -1.30 -7.05
CA ILE A 165 8.16 -2.03 -6.03
C ILE A 165 9.66 -1.72 -6.06
N GLY A 166 10.29 -1.82 -4.88
CA GLY A 166 11.74 -1.95 -4.76
C GLY A 166 12.22 -3.40 -4.98
N PRO A 167 13.55 -3.62 -5.05
CA PRO A 167 14.12 -4.93 -5.36
C PRO A 167 14.27 -5.86 -4.16
N VAL A 168 14.09 -5.37 -2.92
CA VAL A 168 14.38 -6.12 -1.69
C VAL A 168 13.10 -6.71 -1.11
N SER A 169 13.15 -7.97 -0.68
CA SER A 169 12.04 -8.64 0.00
C SER A 169 11.73 -8.03 1.35
N LEU A 170 10.47 -8.12 1.80
CA LEU A 170 10.07 -7.59 3.10
C LEU A 170 10.88 -8.23 4.23
N ASN A 171 11.14 -9.54 4.15
CA ASN A 171 11.90 -10.25 5.18
C ASN A 171 13.32 -9.71 5.35
N VAL A 172 14.00 -9.37 4.24
CA VAL A 172 15.35 -8.81 4.29
C VAL A 172 15.31 -7.37 4.80
N LEU A 173 14.37 -6.55 4.33
CA LEU A 173 14.18 -5.18 4.84
C LEU A 173 13.91 -5.17 6.35
N ALA A 174 13.06 -6.07 6.83
CA ALA A 174 12.71 -6.16 8.24
C ALA A 174 13.92 -6.49 9.12
N GLN A 175 14.75 -7.45 8.70
CA GLN A 175 15.98 -7.81 9.42
C GLN A 175 17.02 -6.68 9.44
N GLU A 176 17.13 -5.93 8.35
CA GLU A 176 18.08 -4.81 8.26
C GLU A 176 17.60 -3.59 9.07
N ILE A 177 16.30 -3.28 9.02
CA ILE A 177 15.76 -2.00 9.47
C ILE A 177 15.20 -2.05 10.90
N LEU A 178 14.37 -3.05 11.23
CA LEU A 178 13.66 -3.07 12.53
C LEU A 178 14.60 -3.09 13.75
N PRO A 179 15.74 -3.81 13.75
CA PRO A 179 16.67 -3.75 14.89
C PRO A 179 17.28 -2.38 15.10
N SER A 180 17.43 -1.60 14.01
CA SER A 180 18.15 -0.32 13.98
C SER A 180 17.24 0.90 14.18
N LEU A 181 15.96 0.80 13.86
CA LEU A 181 15.02 1.94 13.90
C LEU A 181 14.03 1.77 15.05
N ARG A 182 14.29 2.47 16.16
CA ARG A 182 13.42 2.45 17.34
C ARG A 182 12.77 3.80 17.66
N ASP A 183 13.25 4.90 17.08
CA ASP A 183 12.77 6.25 17.43
C ASP A 183 11.36 6.53 16.91
N VAL A 184 11.00 5.99 15.75
CA VAL A 184 9.68 6.14 15.12
C VAL A 184 9.02 4.77 14.90
N PRO A 185 7.67 4.70 14.85
CA PRO A 185 6.96 3.49 14.43
C PRO A 185 7.37 3.08 13.01
N VAL A 186 7.67 1.80 12.81
CA VAL A 186 7.95 1.22 11.49
C VAL A 186 6.85 0.23 11.14
N PHE A 187 6.14 0.46 10.05
CA PHE A 187 5.09 -0.41 9.53
C PHE A 187 5.65 -1.26 8.38
N VAL A 188 5.27 -2.54 8.35
CA VAL A 188 5.70 -3.48 7.31
C VAL A 188 4.64 -3.64 6.21
N ALA A 189 5.06 -3.70 4.95
CA ALA A 189 4.17 -3.82 3.79
C ALA A 189 4.74 -4.80 2.74
N GLY A 190 3.85 -5.46 2.00
CA GLY A 190 4.22 -6.39 0.92
C GLY A 190 4.17 -7.86 1.32
N GLY A 191 3.45 -8.68 0.54
CA GLY A 191 3.33 -10.12 0.78
C GLY A 191 2.49 -10.55 2.00
N LEU A 192 1.93 -9.62 2.76
CA LEU A 192 1.14 -9.92 3.96
C LEU A 192 -0.31 -10.29 3.61
N GLY A 193 -0.68 -11.56 3.81
CA GLY A 193 -2.06 -12.04 3.69
C GLY A 193 -2.55 -12.86 4.90
N ARG A 194 -1.70 -13.05 5.92
CA ARG A 194 -1.98 -13.87 7.11
C ARG A 194 -1.55 -13.17 8.39
N GLY A 195 -2.31 -13.35 9.45
CA GLY A 195 -2.04 -12.77 10.78
C GLY A 195 -0.74 -13.30 11.39
N GLU A 196 -0.40 -14.57 11.19
CA GLU A 196 0.84 -15.16 11.73
C GLU A 196 2.09 -14.47 11.17
N ALA A 197 2.06 -14.07 9.90
CA ALA A 197 3.16 -13.32 9.28
C ALA A 197 3.26 -11.91 9.87
N ILE A 198 2.11 -11.23 10.09
CA ILE A 198 2.09 -9.91 10.74
C ILE A 198 2.66 -10.01 12.16
N LEU A 199 2.24 -11.01 12.94
CA LEU A 199 2.74 -11.26 14.29
C LEU A 199 4.25 -11.43 14.32
N ALA A 200 4.83 -12.21 13.40
CA ALA A 200 6.28 -12.40 13.34
C ALA A 200 7.03 -11.08 13.18
N TYR A 201 6.54 -10.17 12.33
CA TYR A 201 7.14 -8.84 12.19
C TYR A 201 6.91 -7.94 13.41
N LEU A 202 5.75 -8.03 14.07
CA LEU A 202 5.51 -7.33 15.33
C LEU A 202 6.51 -7.78 16.42
N GLU A 203 6.78 -9.09 16.51
CA GLU A 203 7.78 -9.65 17.42
C GLU A 203 9.22 -9.21 17.06
N MET A 204 9.50 -8.95 15.77
CA MET A 204 10.76 -8.34 15.31
C MET A 204 10.86 -6.82 15.59
N GLY A 205 9.78 -6.18 16.05
CA GLY A 205 9.75 -4.77 16.42
C GLY A 205 9.02 -3.84 15.45
N ALA A 206 8.31 -4.38 14.45
CA ALA A 206 7.38 -3.58 13.67
C ALA A 206 6.27 -3.02 14.56
N ALA A 207 5.80 -1.82 14.27
CA ALA A 207 4.70 -1.18 14.98
C ALA A 207 3.32 -1.62 14.46
N GLY A 208 3.28 -2.22 13.28
CA GLY A 208 2.05 -2.61 12.58
C GLY A 208 2.33 -3.06 11.16
N ALA A 209 1.26 -3.28 10.40
CA ALA A 209 1.33 -3.72 9.01
C ALA A 209 0.49 -2.84 8.09
N GLN A 210 0.81 -2.84 6.79
CA GLN A 210 -0.01 -2.27 5.74
C GLN A 210 -0.39 -3.36 4.72
N LEU A 211 -1.67 -3.43 4.38
CA LEU A 211 -2.20 -4.41 3.43
C LEU A 211 -2.81 -3.69 2.22
N GLY A 212 -2.50 -4.18 1.02
CA GLY A 212 -3.09 -3.69 -0.25
C GLY A 212 -4.03 -4.73 -0.85
N THR A 213 -3.46 -5.75 -1.49
CA THR A 213 -4.18 -6.77 -2.28
C THR A 213 -5.43 -7.34 -1.60
N ARG A 214 -5.36 -7.68 -0.31
CA ARG A 214 -6.49 -8.25 0.44
C ARG A 214 -7.64 -7.25 0.58
N PHE A 215 -7.36 -5.97 0.83
CA PHE A 215 -8.38 -4.92 0.92
C PHE A 215 -8.91 -4.48 -0.45
N ALA A 216 -8.10 -4.55 -1.51
CA ALA A 216 -8.58 -4.31 -2.88
C ALA A 216 -9.70 -5.29 -3.29
N ALA A 217 -9.69 -6.50 -2.74
CA ALA A 217 -10.73 -7.51 -2.92
C ALA A 217 -11.87 -7.46 -1.87
N ALA A 218 -11.87 -6.49 -0.94
CA ALA A 218 -12.93 -6.36 0.05
C ALA A 218 -14.29 -6.02 -0.60
N THR A 219 -15.39 -6.27 0.10
CA THR A 219 -16.74 -5.98 -0.40
C THR A 219 -16.92 -4.48 -0.69
N GLU A 220 -16.41 -3.64 0.21
CA GLU A 220 -16.51 -2.18 0.20
C GLU A 220 -15.61 -1.52 -0.85
N SER A 221 -14.62 -2.23 -1.39
CA SER A 221 -13.78 -1.74 -2.49
C SER A 221 -14.64 -1.46 -3.74
N ILE A 222 -14.45 -0.33 -4.39
CA ILE A 222 -15.16 0.00 -5.64
C ILE A 222 -14.59 -0.72 -6.87
N ALA A 223 -13.50 -1.47 -6.72
CA ALA A 223 -12.87 -2.14 -7.84
C ALA A 223 -13.87 -3.04 -8.59
N HIS A 224 -13.80 -3.01 -9.92
CA HIS A 224 -14.72 -3.73 -10.79
C HIS A 224 -14.78 -5.22 -10.39
N PRO A 225 -15.96 -5.87 -10.41
CA PRO A 225 -16.10 -7.27 -10.01
C PRO A 225 -15.11 -8.21 -10.72
N ARG A 226 -14.86 -8.01 -12.02
CA ARG A 226 -13.83 -8.78 -12.77
C ARG A 226 -12.42 -8.64 -12.17
N PHE A 227 -12.05 -7.46 -11.70
CA PHE A 227 -10.75 -7.20 -11.07
C PHE A 227 -10.61 -8.01 -9.76
N LYS A 228 -11.63 -7.94 -8.89
CA LYS A 228 -11.64 -8.73 -7.64
C LYS A 228 -11.68 -10.23 -7.90
N GLN A 229 -12.45 -10.67 -8.90
CA GLN A 229 -12.54 -12.08 -9.29
C GLN A 229 -11.23 -12.62 -9.88
N ALA A 230 -10.43 -11.78 -10.54
CA ALA A 230 -9.10 -12.17 -10.98
C ALA A 230 -8.19 -12.53 -9.80
N PHE A 231 -8.35 -11.85 -8.65
CA PHE A 231 -7.54 -12.14 -7.45
C PHE A 231 -7.89 -13.52 -6.87
N LEU A 232 -9.19 -13.87 -6.82
CA LEU A 232 -9.65 -15.18 -6.32
C LEU A 232 -9.13 -16.36 -7.14
N ARG A 233 -8.77 -16.13 -8.41
CA ARG A 233 -8.27 -17.17 -9.33
C ARG A 233 -6.75 -17.23 -9.39
N ALA A 234 -6.07 -16.27 -8.79
CA ALA A 234 -4.64 -16.09 -8.90
C ALA A 234 -3.89 -16.74 -7.73
N ASN A 235 -2.68 -17.21 -8.03
CA ASN A 235 -1.72 -17.69 -7.05
C ASN A 235 -0.59 -16.68 -6.91
N ALA A 236 0.23 -16.84 -5.85
CA ALA A 236 1.37 -15.96 -5.60
C ALA A 236 2.35 -15.82 -6.78
N ARG A 237 2.48 -16.88 -7.61
CA ARG A 237 3.37 -16.91 -8.79
C ARG A 237 2.85 -16.09 -9.97
N ASP A 238 1.55 -15.81 -10.01
CA ASP A 238 0.91 -15.12 -11.13
C ASP A 238 1.10 -13.60 -11.03
N ALA A 239 1.43 -13.10 -9.83
CA ALA A 239 1.79 -11.71 -9.60
C ALA A 239 3.29 -11.49 -9.84
N LEU A 240 3.67 -10.97 -11.01
CA LEU A 240 5.06 -10.76 -11.42
C LEU A 240 5.38 -9.27 -11.65
N PRO A 241 6.63 -8.83 -11.44
CA PRO A 241 7.05 -7.49 -11.81
C PRO A 241 7.18 -7.36 -13.33
N SER A 242 6.85 -6.19 -13.86
CA SER A 242 7.16 -5.82 -15.23
C SER A 242 8.67 -5.92 -15.49
N VAL A 243 9.04 -6.43 -16.65
CA VAL A 243 10.43 -6.64 -17.04
C VAL A 243 10.92 -5.46 -17.88
N GLN A 244 12.18 -5.08 -17.65
CA GLN A 244 12.94 -4.19 -18.52
C GLN A 244 13.80 -5.02 -19.47
N LEU A 245 13.65 -4.86 -20.79
CA LEU A 245 14.45 -5.62 -21.75
C LEU A 245 15.82 -5.00 -22.06
N ASP A 246 15.96 -3.69 -21.98
CA ASP A 246 17.19 -2.98 -22.35
C ASP A 246 17.50 -1.84 -21.37
N PRO A 247 18.72 -1.76 -20.79
CA PRO A 247 19.10 -0.72 -19.82
C PRO A 247 19.10 0.71 -20.39
N ARG A 248 19.08 0.88 -21.71
CA ARG A 248 18.97 2.20 -22.34
C ARG A 248 17.57 2.78 -22.24
N PHE A 249 16.57 1.93 -21.97
CA PHE A 249 15.16 2.28 -21.80
C PHE A 249 14.66 1.85 -20.42
N PRO A 250 14.87 2.67 -19.38
CA PRO A 250 14.46 2.33 -18.03
C PRO A 250 12.96 2.08 -17.93
N VAL A 251 12.59 1.01 -17.22
CA VAL A 251 11.20 0.69 -16.86
C VAL A 251 11.11 0.59 -15.35
N ILE A 252 10.21 1.35 -14.73
CA ILE A 252 9.96 1.26 -13.29
C ILE A 252 9.24 -0.07 -13.01
N PRO A 253 9.77 -0.96 -12.16
CA PRO A 253 9.13 -2.23 -11.88
C PRO A 253 7.75 -2.05 -11.24
N VAL A 254 6.73 -2.61 -11.89
CA VAL A 254 5.35 -2.67 -11.40
C VAL A 254 4.93 -4.12 -11.28
N ARG A 255 4.52 -4.57 -10.08
CA ARG A 255 3.96 -5.90 -9.87
C ARG A 255 2.45 -5.93 -10.11
N GLY A 256 2.02 -6.87 -10.94
CA GLY A 256 0.63 -7.18 -11.19
C GLY A 256 0.44 -8.61 -11.67
N LEU A 257 -0.82 -9.03 -11.81
CA LEU A 257 -1.15 -10.32 -12.41
C LEU A 257 -0.74 -10.31 -13.89
N ILE A 258 -0.05 -11.37 -14.32
CA ILE A 258 0.27 -11.56 -15.73
C ILE A 258 -0.99 -11.75 -16.57
N ASN A 259 -1.03 -11.09 -17.71
CA ASN A 259 -2.14 -11.12 -18.67
C ASN A 259 -1.65 -10.77 -20.09
N ALA A 260 -2.55 -10.72 -21.07
CA ALA A 260 -2.20 -10.34 -22.44
C ALA A 260 -1.59 -8.92 -22.54
N GLY A 261 -1.94 -8.00 -21.64
CA GLY A 261 -1.26 -6.71 -21.48
C GLY A 261 0.24 -6.84 -21.21
N THR A 262 0.63 -7.73 -20.29
CA THR A 262 2.04 -7.97 -19.96
C THR A 262 2.84 -8.55 -21.12
N GLU A 263 2.25 -9.46 -21.90
CA GLU A 263 2.88 -10.03 -23.10
C GLU A 263 3.06 -8.96 -24.20
N ARG A 264 2.03 -8.16 -24.46
CA ARG A 264 2.10 -7.05 -25.42
C ARG A 264 3.15 -6.01 -25.03
N PHE A 265 3.34 -5.77 -23.74
CA PHE A 265 4.39 -4.85 -23.27
C PHE A 265 5.79 -5.37 -23.58
N LEU A 266 6.03 -6.68 -23.42
CA LEU A 266 7.29 -7.31 -23.80
C LEU A 266 7.53 -7.21 -25.32
N SER A 267 6.51 -7.52 -26.12
CA SER A 267 6.60 -7.40 -27.58
C SER A 267 6.87 -5.96 -28.04
N LEU A 268 6.20 -4.97 -27.41
CA LEU A 268 6.43 -3.56 -27.70
C LEU A 268 7.87 -3.14 -27.37
N GLN A 269 8.37 -3.50 -26.18
CA GLN A 269 9.75 -3.19 -25.81
C GLN A 269 10.74 -3.80 -26.81
N ALA A 270 10.54 -5.05 -27.24
CA ALA A 270 11.42 -5.71 -28.20
C ALA A 270 11.41 -5.01 -29.57
N ASP A 271 10.23 -4.59 -30.06
CA ASP A 271 10.09 -3.85 -31.31
C ASP A 271 10.75 -2.47 -31.23
N VAL A 272 10.50 -1.72 -30.15
CA VAL A 272 11.11 -0.41 -29.91
C VAL A 272 12.64 -0.50 -29.88
N VAL A 273 13.19 -1.50 -29.17
CA VAL A 273 14.64 -1.74 -29.12
C VAL A 273 15.19 -2.05 -30.52
N ARG A 274 14.50 -2.88 -31.31
CA ARG A 274 14.90 -3.21 -32.68
C ARG A 274 14.92 -1.96 -33.58
N ARG A 275 13.85 -1.16 -33.56
CA ARG A 275 13.72 0.09 -34.33
C ARG A 275 14.79 1.10 -33.93
N PHE A 276 15.08 1.21 -32.64
CA PHE A 276 16.15 2.07 -32.14
C PHE A 276 17.53 1.63 -32.62
N GLN A 277 17.83 0.33 -32.55
CA GLN A 277 19.09 -0.23 -33.05
C GLN A 277 19.25 -0.07 -34.57
N ALA A 278 18.15 -0.08 -35.32
CA ALA A 278 18.13 0.19 -36.75
C ALA A 278 18.23 1.69 -37.11
N GLY A 279 18.21 2.59 -36.12
CA GLY A 279 18.23 4.04 -36.33
C GLY A 279 16.90 4.62 -36.83
N GLU A 280 15.81 3.86 -36.74
CA GLU A 280 14.47 4.25 -37.22
C GLU A 280 13.73 5.18 -36.24
N VAL A 281 14.13 5.19 -34.97
CA VAL A 281 13.53 6.02 -33.92
C VAL A 281 14.62 6.60 -33.02
N ALA A 282 14.46 7.86 -32.63
CA ALA A 282 15.35 8.52 -31.67
C ALA A 282 15.12 7.96 -30.25
N LYS A 283 16.16 8.02 -29.41
CA LYS A 283 16.11 7.47 -28.03
C LYS A 283 14.93 8.01 -27.22
N ASP A 284 14.69 9.31 -27.25
CA ASP A 284 13.64 9.93 -26.43
C ASP A 284 12.24 9.53 -26.90
N ALA A 285 12.04 9.41 -28.22
CA ALA A 285 10.78 8.93 -28.79
C ALA A 285 10.54 7.44 -28.45
N ALA A 286 11.59 6.62 -28.47
CA ALA A 286 11.53 5.21 -28.06
C ALA A 286 11.19 5.05 -26.57
N GLN A 287 11.83 5.84 -25.69
CA GLN A 287 11.51 5.88 -24.27
C GLN A 287 10.04 6.27 -24.05
N LEU A 288 9.59 7.31 -24.75
CA LEU A 288 8.23 7.83 -24.64
C LEU A 288 7.18 6.79 -25.07
N GLU A 289 7.45 6.00 -26.11
CA GLU A 289 6.57 4.92 -26.56
C GLU A 289 6.41 3.82 -25.49
N ILE A 290 7.52 3.44 -24.83
CA ILE A 290 7.51 2.46 -23.74
C ILE A 290 6.73 2.99 -22.52
N GLU A 291 6.94 4.25 -22.14
CA GLU A 291 6.25 4.89 -21.01
C GLU A 291 4.74 5.01 -21.25
N HIS A 292 4.32 5.38 -22.47
CA HIS A 292 2.91 5.57 -22.79
C HIS A 292 2.10 4.28 -22.82
N PHE A 293 2.71 3.11 -23.00
CA PHE A 293 1.96 1.85 -23.12
C PHE A 293 1.04 1.60 -21.91
N TRP A 294 1.52 1.87 -20.70
CA TRP A 294 0.75 1.64 -19.47
C TRP A 294 -0.11 2.84 -19.04
N ALA A 295 -0.11 3.95 -19.80
CA ALA A 295 -0.91 5.12 -19.48
C ALA A 295 -2.40 4.75 -19.36
N GLY A 296 -3.00 5.08 -18.21
CA GLY A 296 -4.40 4.78 -17.89
C GLY A 296 -4.73 3.29 -17.70
N ALA A 297 -3.77 2.37 -17.82
CA ALA A 297 -4.05 0.94 -17.80
C ALA A 297 -4.55 0.42 -16.45
N LEU A 298 -4.08 1.00 -15.34
CA LEU A 298 -4.60 0.69 -14.01
C LEU A 298 -6.07 1.09 -13.88
N ARG A 299 -6.45 2.28 -14.37
CA ARG A 299 -7.84 2.73 -14.39
C ARG A 299 -8.71 1.78 -15.19
N ARG A 300 -8.28 1.36 -16.38
CA ARG A 300 -9.02 0.39 -17.21
C ARG A 300 -9.26 -0.93 -16.49
N ALA A 301 -8.26 -1.44 -15.76
CA ALA A 301 -8.41 -2.66 -14.98
C ALA A 301 -9.35 -2.48 -13.78
N VAL A 302 -9.14 -1.43 -12.98
CA VAL A 302 -9.85 -1.21 -11.71
C VAL A 302 -11.27 -0.71 -11.91
N ILE A 303 -11.50 0.24 -12.81
CA ILE A 303 -12.82 0.88 -13.01
C ILE A 303 -13.60 0.19 -14.11
N ASP A 304 -12.96 -0.02 -15.27
CA ASP A 304 -13.65 -0.52 -16.47
C ASP A 304 -13.63 -2.07 -16.56
N GLY A 305 -12.90 -2.75 -15.67
CA GLY A 305 -12.85 -4.22 -15.60
C GLY A 305 -12.01 -4.90 -16.68
N ASP A 306 -11.11 -4.16 -17.34
CA ASP A 306 -10.16 -4.70 -18.32
C ASP A 306 -9.02 -5.48 -17.65
N ILE A 307 -9.29 -6.74 -17.32
CA ILE A 307 -8.31 -7.66 -16.71
C ILE A 307 -7.40 -8.35 -17.71
N GLU A 308 -7.72 -8.29 -19.01
CA GLU A 308 -6.95 -8.96 -20.07
C GLU A 308 -5.77 -8.08 -20.50
N THR A 309 -6.02 -6.77 -20.52
CA THR A 309 -5.25 -5.80 -21.27
C THR A 309 -4.85 -4.59 -20.41
N GLY A 310 -5.51 -4.39 -19.28
CA GLY A 310 -5.17 -3.40 -18.26
C GLY A 310 -4.07 -3.86 -17.30
N SER A 311 -3.65 -2.96 -16.41
CA SER A 311 -2.64 -3.24 -15.38
C SER A 311 -3.34 -3.75 -14.11
N VAL A 312 -3.32 -5.07 -13.91
CA VAL A 312 -3.97 -5.72 -12.77
C VAL A 312 -3.00 -5.78 -11.58
N MET A 313 -2.68 -4.61 -11.01
CA MET A 313 -1.72 -4.50 -9.91
C MET A 313 -2.18 -5.29 -8.68
N ALA A 314 -1.32 -6.22 -8.23
CA ALA A 314 -1.56 -7.10 -7.10
C ALA A 314 -0.21 -7.57 -6.54
N GLY A 315 -0.11 -7.68 -5.21
CA GLY A 315 1.06 -8.29 -4.57
C GLY A 315 0.97 -9.82 -4.57
N GLN A 316 2.07 -10.50 -4.25
CA GLN A 316 2.10 -11.97 -4.19
C GLN A 316 1.21 -12.57 -3.10
N SER A 317 0.76 -11.74 -2.15
CA SER A 317 -0.29 -12.10 -1.19
C SER A 317 -1.65 -12.40 -1.86
N VAL A 318 -1.80 -12.17 -3.18
CA VAL A 318 -2.99 -12.54 -3.93
C VAL A 318 -3.34 -14.02 -3.80
N GLY A 319 -2.34 -14.90 -3.67
CA GLY A 319 -2.56 -16.33 -3.44
C GLY A 319 -3.12 -16.69 -2.05
N MET A 320 -3.43 -15.69 -1.22
CA MET A 320 -4.10 -15.80 0.08
C MET A 320 -5.46 -15.07 0.04
N VAL A 321 -5.94 -14.68 -1.14
CA VAL A 321 -7.23 -14.03 -1.35
C VAL A 321 -8.25 -15.09 -1.74
N ASP A 322 -8.85 -15.73 -0.73
CA ASP A 322 -9.76 -16.86 -0.93
C ASP A 322 -11.25 -16.46 -1.00
N ALA A 323 -11.59 -15.22 -0.61
CA ALA A 323 -12.95 -14.71 -0.61
C ALA A 323 -13.02 -13.19 -0.79
N ILE A 324 -14.10 -12.72 -1.43
CA ILE A 324 -14.53 -11.32 -1.38
C ILE A 324 -15.43 -11.19 -0.16
N GLN A 325 -15.01 -10.38 0.82
CA GLN A 325 -15.70 -10.30 2.10
C GLN A 325 -15.54 -8.91 2.74
N PRO A 326 -16.33 -8.57 3.77
CA PRO A 326 -16.24 -7.27 4.42
C PRO A 326 -14.87 -7.00 5.03
N VAL A 327 -14.46 -5.73 5.05
CA VAL A 327 -13.21 -5.30 5.69
C VAL A 327 -13.16 -5.72 7.17
N ALA A 328 -14.27 -5.59 7.88
CA ALA A 328 -14.39 -6.03 9.27
C ALA A 328 -14.07 -7.52 9.45
N THR A 329 -14.51 -8.37 8.52
CA THR A 329 -14.19 -9.81 8.53
C THR A 329 -12.70 -10.04 8.28
N ILE A 330 -12.12 -9.36 7.29
CA ILE A 330 -10.67 -9.45 6.99
C ILE A 330 -9.84 -9.09 8.23
N LEU A 331 -10.16 -7.98 8.90
CA LEU A 331 -9.45 -7.56 10.11
C LEU A 331 -9.64 -8.54 11.26
N ALA A 332 -10.87 -9.03 11.48
CA ALA A 332 -11.17 -10.01 12.53
C ALA A 332 -10.40 -11.32 12.31
N GLU A 333 -10.31 -11.81 11.07
CA GLU A 333 -9.53 -13.01 10.71
C GLU A 333 -8.04 -12.83 11.03
N LEU A 334 -7.44 -11.72 10.57
CA LEU A 334 -6.03 -11.45 10.79
C LEU A 334 -5.71 -11.35 12.29
N VAL A 335 -6.55 -10.65 13.05
CA VAL A 335 -6.38 -10.53 14.51
C VAL A 335 -6.61 -11.86 15.21
N GLY A 336 -7.61 -12.64 14.79
CA GLY A 336 -7.87 -13.98 15.31
C GLY A 336 -6.69 -14.92 15.09
N GLN A 337 -6.10 -14.90 13.89
CA GLN A 337 -4.88 -15.67 13.58
C GLN A 337 -3.70 -15.27 14.46
N MET A 338 -3.49 -13.96 14.70
CA MET A 338 -2.44 -13.49 15.61
C MET A 338 -2.65 -13.95 17.05
N VAL A 339 -3.88 -13.81 17.58
CA VAL A 339 -4.22 -14.23 18.94
C VAL A 339 -4.09 -15.75 19.09
N ALA A 340 -4.59 -16.53 18.14
CA ALA A 340 -4.48 -17.99 18.16
C ALA A 340 -3.02 -18.44 18.12
N ALA A 341 -2.18 -17.80 17.30
CA ALA A 341 -0.75 -18.11 17.21
C ALA A 341 0.00 -17.77 18.51
N LEU A 342 -0.37 -16.70 19.20
CA LEU A 342 0.17 -16.35 20.52
C LEU A 342 -0.31 -17.36 21.59
N ALA A 343 -1.61 -17.66 21.65
CA ALA A 343 -2.17 -18.59 22.64
C ALA A 343 -1.58 -20.00 22.52
N ALA A 344 -1.23 -20.44 21.31
CA ALA A 344 -0.57 -21.72 21.07
C ALA A 344 0.88 -21.79 21.59
N ARG A 345 1.51 -20.65 21.91
CA ARG A 345 2.92 -20.57 22.39
C ARG A 345 3.04 -20.56 23.92
N GLY A 346 1.94 -20.38 24.66
CA GLY A 346 1.91 -20.27 26.13
C GLY A 346 1.80 -18.83 26.61
#